data_AF-A0A960ZND8-F1
#
_entry.id   AF-A0A960ZND8-F1
#
_cell.length_a   1.000
_cell.length_b   1.000
_cell.length_c   1.000
_cell.angle_alpha   90.00
_cell.angle_beta   90.00
_cell.angle_gamma   90.00
#
_symmetry.space_group_name_H-M   'P 1'
#
loop_
_entity.id
_entity.type
_entity.pdbx_description
1 polymer ?
#
loop_
_entity_poly.entity_id
_entity_poly.type
_entity_poly.pdbx_seq_one_letter_code
_entity_poly.pdbx_strand_id
1 'polypeptide(L)' 'MPLAARMRPRCLNEYIGQRHILGEGRLLRRAIEADRFTSLIFYGPPGVGKTSLAELIARHTSSRFLNLSGV' A
#
# COMPACT_ATOMS: atom_id res chain seq x y z
N MET A 1 9.60 18.97 1.79
CA MET A 1 9.38 17.58 1.36
C MET A 1 9.52 17.47 -0.16
N PRO A 2 10.19 16.43 -0.69
CA PRO A 2 10.31 16.19 -2.13
C PRO A 2 8.95 15.91 -2.79
N LEU A 3 8.84 16.17 -4.10
CA LEU A 3 7.59 15.99 -4.87
C LEU A 3 7.02 14.57 -4.73
N ALA A 4 7.89 13.56 -4.78
CA ALA A 4 7.48 12.16 -4.63
C ALA A 4 6.74 11.88 -3.31
N ALA A 5 7.13 12.54 -2.21
CA ALA A 5 6.44 12.40 -0.94
C ALA A 5 5.06 13.10 -0.95
N ARG A 6 4.95 14.24 -1.65
CA ARG A 6 3.68 14.99 -1.82
C ARG A 6 2.68 14.28 -2.74
N MET A 7 3.18 13.47 -3.68
CA MET A 7 2.39 12.70 -4.64
C MET A 7 1.96 11.32 -4.12
N ARG A 8 2.31 10.95 -2.87
CA ARG A 8 1.88 9.67 -2.32
C ARG A 8 0.35 9.62 -2.22
N PRO A 9 -0.27 8.50 -2.64
CA PRO A 9 -1.71 8.34 -2.59
C PRO A 9 -2.21 8.37 -1.14
N ARG A 10 -3.43 8.86 -0.96
CA ARG A 10 -4.10 8.99 0.35
C ARG A 10 -5.10 7.86 0.58
N CYS A 11 -5.66 7.30 -0.48
CA CYS A 11 -6.59 6.18 -0.45
C CYS A 11 -6.31 5.18 -1.59
N LEU A 12 -6.88 3.98 -1.49
CA LEU A 12 -6.66 2.91 -2.48
C LEU A 12 -7.05 3.34 -3.90
N ASN A 13 -8.04 4.24 -4.03
CA ASN A 13 -8.50 4.76 -5.33
C ASN A 13 -7.48 5.69 -6.00
N GLU A 14 -6.62 6.36 -5.23
CA GLU A 14 -5.54 7.20 -5.76
C GLU A 14 -4.30 6.37 -6.14
N TYR A 15 -4.25 5.08 -5.80
CA TYR A 15 -3.12 4.23 -6.11
C TYR A 15 -3.10 3.90 -7.62
N ILE A 16 -2.10 4.42 -8.33
CA ILE A 16 -1.95 4.23 -9.77
C ILE A 16 -1.18 2.93 -10.05
N GLY A 17 -1.72 2.12 -10.97
CA GLY A 17 -1.13 0.84 -11.36
C GLY A 17 -1.61 -0.33 -10.50
N GLN A 18 -1.00 -1.50 -10.69
CA GLN A 18 -1.29 -2.71 -9.90
C GLN A 18 -2.79 -3.14 -9.87
N ARG A 19 -3.59 -2.76 -10.86
CA ARG A 19 -5.04 -3.08 -10.94
C ARG A 19 -5.35 -4.58 -10.91
N HIS A 20 -4.41 -5.41 -11.31
CA HIS A 20 -4.57 -6.87 -11.27
C HIS A 20 -4.65 -7.41 -9.82
N ILE A 21 -4.05 -6.72 -8.85
CA ILE A 21 -4.11 -7.06 -7.41
C ILE A 21 -4.97 -6.09 -6.58
N LEU A 22 -5.01 -4.80 -6.95
CA LEU A 22 -5.71 -3.74 -6.21
C LEU A 22 -6.95 -3.20 -6.94
N GLY A 23 -7.35 -3.81 -8.05
CA GLY A 23 -8.62 -3.47 -8.72
C GLY A 23 -9.82 -3.76 -7.83
N GLU A 24 -10.94 -3.09 -8.10
CA GLU A 24 -12.20 -3.37 -7.42
C GLU A 24 -12.55 -4.87 -7.45
N GLY A 25 -13.00 -5.38 -6.31
CA GLY A 25 -13.34 -6.79 -6.16
C GLY A 25 -12.16 -7.77 -6.05
N ARG A 26 -10.90 -7.32 -6.21
CA ARG A 26 -9.73 -8.17 -6.02
C ARG A 26 -9.53 -8.55 -4.56
N LEU A 27 -8.96 -9.74 -4.35
CA LEU A 27 -8.76 -10.33 -3.01
C LEU A 27 -8.02 -9.37 -2.08
N LEU A 28 -6.87 -8.85 -2.50
CA LEU A 28 -6.05 -7.98 -1.67
C LEU A 28 -6.78 -6.67 -1.34
N ARG A 29 -7.46 -6.07 -2.31
CA ARG A 29 -8.27 -4.86 -2.08
C ARG A 29 -9.38 -5.10 -1.06
N ARG A 30 -10.17 -6.17 -1.24
CA ARG A 30 -11.24 -6.54 -0.29
C ARG A 30 -10.70 -6.84 1.11
N ALA A 31 -9.56 -7.52 1.19
CA ALA A 31 -8.91 -7.83 2.47
C ALA A 31 -8.45 -6.57 3.19
N ILE A 32 -7.88 -5.60 2.47
CA ILE A 32 -7.50 -4.30 3.03
C ILE A 32 -8.75 -3.51 3.46
N GLU A 33 -9.74 -3.38 2.58
CA GLU A 33 -10.99 -2.63 2.84
C GLU A 33 -11.81 -3.21 4.01
N ALA A 34 -11.75 -4.53 4.21
CA ALA A 34 -12.41 -5.21 5.32
C ALA A 34 -11.58 -5.29 6.60
N ASP A 35 -10.34 -4.77 6.59
CA ASP A 35 -9.35 -4.94 7.67
C ASP A 35 -9.18 -6.42 8.10
N ARG A 36 -9.08 -7.30 7.08
CA ARG A 36 -8.98 -8.76 7.24
C ARG A 36 -7.83 -9.32 6.41
N PHE A 37 -6.60 -9.01 6.79
CA PHE A 37 -5.40 -9.61 6.22
C PHE A 37 -4.42 -10.03 7.32
N THR A 38 -3.54 -10.97 6.97
CA THR A 38 -2.45 -11.44 7.84
C THR A 38 -1.15 -10.76 7.43
N SER A 39 -0.02 -11.48 7.39
CA SER A 39 1.26 -10.90 6.97
C SER A 39 1.31 -10.72 5.44
N LEU A 40 1.74 -9.55 4.98
CA LEU A 40 1.92 -9.23 3.56
C LEU A 40 3.41 -8.98 3.26
N ILE A 41 3.90 -9.58 2.17
CA ILE A 41 5.25 -9.31 1.64
C ILE A 41 5.08 -8.70 0.25
N PHE A 42 5.58 -7.48 0.05
CA PHE A 42 5.59 -6.82 -1.24
C PHE A 42 6.96 -7.00 -1.92
N TYR A 43 6.97 -7.64 -3.08
CA TYR A 43 8.17 -7.83 -3.91
C TYR A 43 8.02 -7.15 -5.27
N GLY A 44 9.12 -6.61 -5.81
CA GLY A 44 9.16 -6.00 -7.13
C GLY A 44 10.30 -4.99 -7.27
N PRO A 45 10.53 -4.44 -8.48
CA PRO A 45 11.62 -3.50 -8.73
C PRO A 45 11.47 -2.18 -7.96
N PRO A 46 12.55 -1.39 -7.78
CA PRO A 46 12.47 -0.11 -7.08
C PRO A 46 11.50 0.85 -7.79
N GLY A 47 10.82 1.71 -7.01
CA GLY A 47 9.91 2.72 -7.57
C GLY A 47 8.48 2.26 -7.90
N VAL A 48 8.14 0.96 -7.84
CA VAL A 48 6.78 0.46 -8.15
C VAL A 48 5.70 0.71 -7.09
N GLY A 49 6.00 1.50 -6.06
CA GLY A 49 5.02 1.92 -5.05
C GLY A 49 4.84 1.01 -3.83
N LYS A 50 5.70 0.02 -3.60
CA LYS A 50 5.62 -0.91 -2.44
C LYS A 50 5.52 -0.19 -1.08
N THR A 51 6.43 0.75 -0.83
CA THR A 51 6.43 1.54 0.41
C THR A 51 5.18 2.40 0.52
N SER A 52 4.75 3.01 -0.60
CA SER A 52 3.52 3.80 -0.64
C SER A 52 2.28 2.94 -0.35
N LEU A 53 2.23 1.71 -0.86
CA LEU A 53 1.13 0.78 -0.60
C LEU A 53 1.11 0.34 0.88
N ALA A 54 2.26 0.00 1.45
CA ALA A 54 2.35 -0.39 2.86
C ALA A 54 1.91 0.74 3.81
N GLU A 55 2.32 1.98 3.52
CA GLU A 55 1.86 3.17 4.26
C GLU A 55 0.35 3.38 4.14
N LEU A 56 -0.20 3.16 2.95
CA LEU A 56 -1.63 3.33 2.68
C LEU A 56 -2.49 2.30 3.40
N ILE A 57 -2.03 1.05 3.44
CA ILE A 57 -2.68 -0.03 4.20
C ILE A 57 -2.71 0.31 5.69
N ALA A 58 -1.57 0.72 6.26
CA ALA A 58 -1.50 1.05 7.68
C ALA A 58 -2.40 2.22 8.09
N ARG A 59 -2.55 3.23 7.20
CA ARG A 59 -3.52 4.32 7.37
C ARG A 59 -4.97 3.84 7.33
N HIS A 60 -5.25 2.82 6.51
CA HIS A 60 -6.59 2.28 6.36
C HIS A 60 -7.01 1.42 7.54
N THR A 61 -6.09 0.65 8.12
CA THR A 61 -6.38 -0.34 9.19
C THR A 61 -6.11 0.14 10.61
N SER A 62 -5.99 1.45 10.83
CA SER A 62 -5.58 2.05 12.11
C SER A 62 -4.35 1.36 12.75
N SER A 63 -3.54 0.70 11.94
CA SER A 63 -2.48 -0.20 12.39
C SER A 63 -1.17 0.55 12.49
N ARG A 64 -0.31 0.16 13.45
CA ARG A 64 0.98 0.79 13.63
C ARG A 64 1.90 0.48 12.45
N PHE A 65 2.25 1.50 11.67
CA PHE A 65 3.27 1.38 10.62
C PHE A 65 4.68 1.52 11.24
N LEU A 66 5.51 0.50 11.09
CA LEU A 66 6.95 0.58 11.41
C LEU A 66 7.73 0.32 10.12
N ASN A 67 8.40 1.34 9.60
CA ASN A 67 9.30 1.17 8.47
C ASN A 67 10.69 0.78 8.97
N LEU A 68 11.07 -0.47 8.76
CA LEU A 68 12.41 -0.98 9.05
C LEU A 68 13.17 -1.06 7.73
N SER A 69 14.24 -0.28 7.60
CA SER A 69 15.20 -0.42 6.50
C SER A 69 16.43 -1.13 7.05
N GLY A 70 16.72 -2.32 6.53
CA GLY A 70 18.00 -2.96 6.79
C GLY A 70 19.09 -2.15 6.09
N VAL A 71 20.03 -1.60 6.87
CA VAL A 71 21.29 -1.08 6.34
C VAL A 71 22.24 -2.23 6.11
#